data_AF-A0A2V6DAY3-F1
#
_entry.id   AF-A0A2V6DAY3-F1
#
_cell.length_a   1.000
_cell.length_b   1.000
_cell.length_c   1.000
_cell.angle_alpha   90.00
_cell.angle_beta   90.00
_cell.angle_gamma   90.00
#
_symmetry.space_group_name_H-M   'P 1'
#
loop_
_entity.id
_entity.type
_entity.pdbx_description
1 polymer ?
#
loop_
_entity_poly.entity_id
_entity_poly.type
_entity_poly.pdbx_seq_one_letter_code
_entity_poly.pdbx_strand_id
1 'polypeptide(L)'
;MRRDPLEFFTTLAREHGDIVRFRLGDHEHDLFLVNHPDYIRDVLVTQDRNFTKWFAVDRIREVLGEGLFVSEGEFHRRQRRLSQPAFHGERIAGYAEQMVSLAVRLREGWTEGAVLDVCREMNWLAMMI
;
A
#
# COMPACT_ATOMS: atom_id res chain seq x y z
N MET A 1 -9.75 12.64 14.22
CA MET A 1 -9.19 11.78 13.14
C MET A 1 -10.18 11.47 12.01
N ARG A 2 -11.44 11.07 12.26
CA ARG A 2 -12.35 10.56 11.22
C ARG A 2 -12.78 11.52 10.09
N ARG A 3 -12.48 12.83 10.21
CA ARG A 3 -12.86 13.86 9.22
C ARG A 3 -11.74 14.22 8.25
N ASP A 4 -10.50 14.34 8.75
CA ASP A 4 -9.31 14.54 7.93
C ASP A 4 -8.07 13.91 8.62
N PRO A 5 -7.70 12.67 8.25
CA PRO A 5 -6.52 12.01 8.79
C PRO A 5 -5.21 12.66 8.35
N LEU A 6 -5.18 13.23 7.14
CA LEU A 6 -3.97 13.81 6.56
C LEU A 6 -3.60 15.10 7.28
N GLU A 7 -4.58 15.97 7.52
CA GLU A 7 -4.39 17.18 8.31
C GLU A 7 -3.86 16.83 9.71
N PHE A 8 -4.45 15.84 10.38
CA PHE A 8 -4.02 15.40 11.70
C PHE A 8 -2.54 15.00 11.75
N PHE A 9 -2.10 14.07 10.88
CA PHE A 9 -0.71 13.61 10.90
C PHE A 9 0.27 14.69 10.44
N THR A 10 -0.13 15.52 9.47
CA THR A 10 0.71 16.61 8.98
C THR A 10 0.92 17.67 10.04
N THR A 11 -0.12 18.03 10.79
CA THR A 11 -0.02 18.99 11.90
C THR A 11 0.85 18.44 13.02
N LEU A 12 0.67 17.18 13.41
CA LEU A 12 1.53 16.54 14.42
C LEU A 12 3.02 16.60 14.02
N ALA A 13 3.34 16.26 12.78
CA ALA A 13 4.71 16.32 12.28
C ALA A 13 5.28 17.75 12.28
N ARG A 14 4.48 18.74 11.87
CA ARG A 14 4.91 20.15 11.84
C ARG A 14 5.13 20.73 13.23
N GLU A 15 4.28 20.39 14.20
CA GLU A 15 4.30 21.00 15.53
C GLU A 15 5.22 20.27 16.52
N HIS A 16 5.45 18.97 16.33
CA HIS A 16 6.16 18.13 17.30
C HIS A 16 7.39 17.42 16.73
N GLY A 17 7.67 17.57 15.44
CA GLY A 17 8.88 17.09 14.78
C GLY A 17 8.79 15.65 14.28
N ASP A 18 9.94 14.99 14.26
CA ASP A 18 10.15 13.78 13.46
C ASP A 18 9.62 12.48 14.08
N ILE A 19 9.49 12.43 15.41
CA ILE A 19 8.94 11.29 16.14
C ILE A 19 7.94 11.82 17.16
N VAL A 20 6.67 11.46 16.98
CA VAL A 20 5.58 11.96 17.83
C VAL A 20 4.83 10.80 18.44
N ARG A 21 4.83 10.73 19.78
CA ARG A 21 3.97 9.80 20.53
C ARG A 21 2.57 10.37 20.62
N PHE A 22 1.56 9.59 20.26
CA PHE A 22 0.15 9.95 20.37
C PHE A 22 -0.70 8.74 20.72
N ARG A 23 -1.96 8.98 21.09
CA ARG A 23 -2.96 7.93 21.34
C ARG A 23 -4.17 8.16 20.45
N LEU A 24 -4.80 7.07 20.00
CA LEU A 24 -6.06 7.11 19.28
C LEU A 24 -7.15 6.48 20.14
N GLY A 25 -8.12 7.27 20.58
CA GLY A 25 -9.21 6.79 21.43
C GLY A 25 -8.72 6.05 22.68
N ASP A 26 -9.43 4.98 23.03
CA ASP A 26 -9.12 4.14 24.20
C ASP A 26 -8.18 2.97 23.87
N HIS A 27 -7.39 3.08 22.78
CA HIS A 27 -6.41 2.04 22.46
C HIS A 27 -5.34 1.96 23.56
N GLU A 28 -5.09 0.73 24.03
CA GLU A 28 -4.17 0.44 25.14
C GLU A 28 -2.69 0.67 24.80
N HIS A 29 -2.37 0.78 23.52
CA HIS A 29 -1.00 0.90 23.05
C HIS A 29 -0.67 2.32 22.58
N ASP A 30 0.53 2.77 22.92
CA ASP A 30 1.06 4.03 22.39
C ASP A 30 1.35 3.90 20.90
N LEU A 31 1.00 4.95 20.15
CA LEU A 31 1.30 5.07 18.74
C LEU A 31 2.41 6.08 18.53
N PHE A 32 3.26 5.81 17.55
CA PHE A 32 4.36 6.67 17.18
C PHE A 32 4.24 7.03 15.70
N LEU A 33 4.19 8.33 15.41
CA LEU A 33 4.36 8.86 14.06
C LEU A 33 5.86 9.02 13.82
N VAL A 34 6.36 8.44 12.73
CA VAL A 34 7.75 8.58 12.28
C VAL A 34 7.75 9.31 10.95
N ASN A 35 8.33 10.52 10.90
CA ASN A 35 8.20 11.44 9.78
C ASN A 35 9.53 11.87 9.14
N HIS A 36 10.68 11.43 9.67
CA HIS A 36 11.99 11.66 9.04
C HIS A 36 12.39 10.51 8.13
N PRO A 37 12.91 10.75 6.91
CA PRO A 37 13.27 9.69 5.96
C PRO A 37 14.26 8.67 6.52
N ASP A 38 15.24 9.10 7.32
CA ASP A 38 16.22 8.18 7.93
C ASP A 38 15.57 7.22 8.93
N TYR A 39 14.66 7.72 9.78
CA TYR A 39 13.96 6.88 10.74
C TYR A 39 12.95 5.95 10.06
N ILE A 40 12.30 6.42 8.98
CA ILE A 40 11.44 5.58 8.14
C ILE A 40 12.26 4.44 7.52
N ARG A 41 13.46 4.75 7.01
CA ARG A 41 14.38 3.75 6.49
C ARG A 41 14.82 2.77 7.58
N ASP A 42 15.04 3.25 8.80
CA ASP A 42 15.41 2.38 9.90
C ASP A 42 14.29 1.39 10.25
N VAL A 43 13.06 1.88 10.39
CA VAL A 43 11.89 1.04 10.70
C VAL A 43 11.56 0.06 9.57
N LEU A 44 11.60 0.51 8.31
CA LEU A 44 11.11 -0.29 7.17
C LEU A 44 12.19 -1.12 6.48
N VAL A 45 13.48 -0.85 6.71
CA VAL A 45 14.58 -1.46 5.95
C VAL A 45 15.75 -1.92 6.82
N THR A 46 16.40 -1.03 7.58
CA THR A 46 17.68 -1.39 8.25
C THR A 46 17.47 -2.23 9.51
N GLN A 47 16.37 -1.97 10.22
CA GLN A 47 15.97 -2.64 11.44
C GLN A 47 14.60 -3.32 11.29
N ASP A 48 14.23 -3.74 10.07
CA ASP A 48 12.93 -4.37 9.77
C ASP A 48 12.60 -5.51 10.74
N ARG A 49 13.61 -6.29 11.15
CA ARG A 49 13.49 -7.41 12.09
C ARG A 49 13.03 -7.02 13.51
N ASN A 50 13.15 -5.75 13.90
CA ASN A 50 12.71 -5.26 15.20
C ASN A 50 11.24 -4.85 15.22
N PHE A 51 10.58 -4.82 14.06
CA PHE A 51 9.20 -4.38 13.92
C PHE A 51 8.36 -5.47 13.25
N THR A 52 7.10 -5.56 13.65
CA THR A 52 6.11 -6.46 13.03
C THR A 52 4.89 -5.64 12.60
N LYS A 53 4.15 -6.13 11.60
CA LYS A 53 2.89 -5.49 11.23
C LYS A 53 1.91 -5.61 12.40
N TRP A 54 1.19 -4.53 12.61
CA TRP A 54 0.22 -4.38 13.69
C TRP A 54 -0.98 -5.33 13.56
N PHE A 55 -1.71 -5.55 14.67
CA PHE A 55 -2.79 -6.54 14.86
C PHE A 55 -3.93 -6.54 13.83
N ALA A 56 -4.03 -5.51 12.97
CA ALA A 56 -5.00 -5.47 11.87
C ALA A 56 -4.81 -6.62 10.87
N VAL A 57 -3.67 -7.33 10.94
CA VAL A 57 -3.38 -8.51 10.14
C VAL A 57 -4.23 -9.74 10.53
N ASP A 58 -4.70 -9.90 11.77
CA ASP A 58 -5.39 -11.14 12.17
C ASP A 58 -6.76 -11.31 11.49
N ARG A 59 -7.55 -10.23 11.40
CA ARG A 59 -8.83 -10.24 10.65
C ARG A 59 -8.62 -10.42 9.15
N ILE A 60 -7.47 -9.98 8.63
CA ILE A 60 -7.13 -10.13 7.22
C ILE A 60 -6.63 -11.55 6.93
N ARG A 61 -5.96 -12.20 7.90
CA ARG A 61 -5.50 -13.59 7.83
C ARG A 61 -6.67 -14.57 7.64
N GLU A 62 -7.81 -14.31 8.27
CA GLU A 62 -9.02 -15.13 8.09
C GLU A 62 -9.54 -15.13 6.64
N VAL A 63 -9.36 -14.02 5.91
CA VAL A 63 -9.87 -13.85 4.54
C VAL A 63 -8.84 -14.24 3.50
N LEU A 64 -7.58 -13.82 3.69
CA LEU A 64 -6.51 -13.97 2.70
C LEU A 64 -5.56 -15.15 2.98
N GLY A 65 -5.73 -15.84 4.12
CA GLY A 65 -4.85 -16.90 4.57
C GLY A 65 -3.41 -16.43 4.85
N GLU A 66 -2.48 -17.39 4.82
CA GLU A 66 -1.03 -17.19 4.96
C GLU A 66 -0.41 -16.65 3.65
N GLY A 67 -0.96 -15.55 3.12
CA GLY A 67 -0.50 -14.89 1.91
C GLY A 67 0.62 -13.87 2.16
N LEU A 68 1.26 -13.40 1.09
CA LEU A 68 2.40 -12.46 1.15
C LEU A 68 2.09 -11.16 1.92
N PHE A 69 0.84 -10.71 1.89
CA PHE A 69 0.40 -9.53 2.63
C PHE A 69 0.46 -9.75 4.15
N VAL A 70 0.10 -10.96 4.59
CA VAL A 70 -0.12 -11.34 6.00
C VAL A 70 1.13 -11.92 6.63
N SER A 71 1.97 -12.60 5.84
CA SER A 71 3.17 -13.27 6.32
C SER A 71 4.22 -12.29 6.87
N GLU A 72 5.05 -12.80 7.79
CA GLU A 72 6.14 -12.08 8.43
C GLU A 72 7.47 -12.83 8.36
N GLY A 73 8.56 -12.10 8.62
CA GLY A 73 9.90 -12.66 8.81
C GLY A 73 10.37 -13.54 7.65
N GLU A 74 10.94 -14.71 7.97
CA GLU A 74 11.51 -15.62 6.96
C GLU A 74 10.45 -16.26 6.05
N PHE A 75 9.24 -16.48 6.55
CA PHE A 75 8.15 -17.02 5.74
C PHE A 75 7.72 -16.00 4.67
N HIS A 76 7.56 -14.74 5.05
CA HIS A 76 7.33 -13.63 4.12
C HIS A 76 8.46 -13.51 3.09
N ARG A 77 9.72 -13.54 3.52
CA ARG A 77 10.88 -13.46 2.62
C ARG A 77 10.89 -14.59 1.59
N ARG A 78 10.57 -15.81 2.02
CA ARG A 78 10.46 -16.97 1.13
C ARG A 78 9.34 -16.78 0.11
N GLN A 79 8.14 -16.41 0.55
CA GLN A 79 7.02 -16.14 -0.37
C GLN A 79 7.36 -15.02 -1.36
N ARG A 80 7.95 -13.92 -0.88
CA ARG A 80 8.36 -12.79 -1.73
C ARG A 80 9.34 -13.21 -2.81
N ARG A 81 10.34 -14.03 -2.45
CA ARG A 81 11.34 -14.54 -3.39
C ARG A 81 10.69 -15.42 -4.48
N LEU A 82 9.70 -16.23 -4.13
CA LEU A 82 8.97 -17.06 -5.09
C LEU A 82 8.10 -16.24 -6.05
N SER A 83 7.51 -15.13 -5.58
CA SER A 83 6.67 -14.25 -6.41
C SER A 83 7.47 -13.27 -7.28
N GLN A 84 8.67 -12.88 -6.86
CA GLN A 84 9.47 -11.84 -7.54
C GLN A 84 9.75 -12.09 -9.03
N PRO A 85 9.96 -13.33 -9.52
CA PRO A 85 10.08 -13.65 -10.95
C PRO A 85 8.96 -13.12 -11.82
N ALA A 86 7.72 -13.06 -11.31
CA ALA A 86 6.58 -12.51 -12.04
C ALA A 86 6.76 -11.01 -12.37
N PHE A 87 7.56 -10.29 -11.58
CA PHE A 87 7.79 -8.85 -11.69
C PHE A 87 9.18 -8.50 -12.25
N HIS A 88 9.83 -9.42 -12.97
CA HIS A 88 11.07 -9.10 -13.67
C HIS A 88 10.81 -8.19 -14.88
N GLY A 89 11.81 -7.38 -15.26
CA GLY A 89 11.67 -6.36 -16.31
C GLY A 89 11.09 -6.87 -17.63
N GLU A 90 11.53 -8.04 -18.09
CA GLU A 90 10.99 -8.67 -19.32
C GLU A 90 9.49 -9.00 -19.20
N ARG A 91 9.05 -9.49 -18.03
CA ARG A 91 7.63 -9.77 -17.78
C ARG A 91 6.81 -8.49 -17.68
N ILE A 92 7.35 -7.47 -17.02
CA ILE A 92 6.72 -6.15 -16.92
C ILE A 92 6.53 -5.54 -18.31
N ALA A 93 7.53 -5.65 -19.21
CA ALA A 93 7.40 -5.17 -20.58
C ALA A 93 6.21 -5.84 -21.31
N GLY A 94 6.08 -7.17 -21.18
CA GLY A 94 4.94 -7.90 -21.75
C GLY A 94 3.59 -7.50 -21.13
N TYR A 95 3.54 -7.26 -19.82
CA TYR A 95 2.33 -6.76 -19.17
C TYR A 95 1.98 -5.35 -19.64
N ALA A 96 2.97 -4.48 -19.85
CA ALA A 96 2.74 -3.11 -20.32
C ALA A 96 2.07 -3.07 -21.70
N GLU A 97 2.45 -3.96 -22.62
CA GLU A 97 1.78 -4.08 -23.92
C GLU A 97 0.30 -4.45 -23.77
N GLN A 98 -0.03 -5.37 -22.87
CA GLN A 98 -1.41 -5.75 -22.58
C GLN A 98 -2.20 -4.62 -21.93
N MET A 99 -1.61 -3.92 -20.95
CA MET A 99 -2.19 -2.76 -20.30
C MET A 99 -2.55 -1.66 -21.32
N VAL A 100 -1.64 -1.37 -22.26
CA VAL A 100 -1.87 -0.38 -23.33
C VAL A 100 -3.01 -0.83 -24.24
N SER A 101 -3.03 -2.10 -24.65
CA SER A 101 -4.11 -2.65 -25.47
C SER A 101 -5.48 -2.54 -24.79
N LEU A 102 -5.57 -2.89 -23.50
CA LEU A 102 -6.80 -2.77 -22.71
C LEU A 102 -7.24 -1.32 -22.53
N ALA A 103 -6.30 -0.40 -22.29
CA ALA A 103 -6.60 1.02 -22.17
C ALA A 103 -7.13 1.61 -23.49
N VAL A 104 -6.54 1.23 -24.63
CA VAL A 104 -7.00 1.64 -25.97
C VAL A 104 -8.42 1.13 -26.23
N ARG A 105 -8.71 -0.14 -25.93
CA ARG A 105 -10.04 -0.72 -26.08
C ARG A 105 -11.08 -0.07 -25.17
N LEU A 106 -10.71 0.25 -23.93
CA LEU A 106 -11.60 0.96 -23.00
C LEU A 106 -11.98 2.33 -23.58
N ARG A 107 -10.99 3.07 -24.07
CA ARG A 107 -11.18 4.39 -24.70
C ARG A 107 -12.06 4.33 -25.95
N GLU A 108 -11.97 3.28 -26.76
CA GLU A 108 -12.82 3.11 -27.96
C GLU A 108 -14.32 3.04 -27.62
N GLY A 109 -14.67 2.66 -26.38
CA GLY A 109 -16.04 2.68 -25.89
C GLY A 109 -16.53 4.05 -25.42
N TRP A 110 -15.67 5.06 -25.37
CA TRP A 110 -16.02 6.41 -24.91
C TRP A 110 -16.52 7.29 -26.06
N THR A 111 -17.56 8.07 -25.77
CA THR A 111 -18.11 9.05 -26.71
C THR A 111 -17.44 10.41 -26.52
N GLU A 112 -17.16 11.10 -27.61
CA GLU A 112 -16.65 12.47 -27.57
C GLU A 112 -17.61 13.39 -26.78
N GLY A 113 -17.05 14.22 -25.89
CA GLY A 113 -17.81 15.12 -25.01
C GLY A 113 -18.48 14.44 -23.80
N ALA A 114 -18.32 13.13 -23.62
CA ALA A 114 -18.85 12.44 -22.44
C ALA A 114 -18.10 12.86 -21.16
N VAL A 115 -18.86 13.03 -20.08
CA VAL A 115 -18.33 13.18 -18.71
C VAL A 115 -18.20 11.79 -18.10
N LEU A 116 -17.00 11.42 -17.66
CA LEU A 116 -16.69 10.09 -17.13
C LEU A 116 -16.32 10.16 -15.65
N ASP A 117 -16.69 9.11 -14.91
CA ASP A 117 -16.15 8.87 -13.57
C ASP A 117 -14.79 8.16 -13.69
N VAL A 118 -13.71 8.94 -13.62
CA VAL A 118 -12.35 8.43 -13.77
C VAL A 118 -12.01 7.36 -12.73
N CYS A 119 -12.50 7.49 -11.49
CA CYS A 119 -12.24 6.50 -10.46
C CYS A 119 -12.86 5.14 -10.84
N ARG A 120 -14.09 5.16 -11.35
CA ARG A 120 -14.76 3.95 -11.83
C ARG A 120 -14.02 3.33 -13.02
N GLU A 121 -13.70 4.14 -14.04
CA GLU A 121 -13.05 3.65 -15.25
C GLU A 121 -11.66 3.07 -14.98
N MET A 122 -10.87 3.73 -14.12
CA MET A 122 -9.53 3.25 -13.75
C MET A 122 -9.58 1.99 -12.89
N ASN A 123 -10.54 1.87 -11.97
CA ASN A 123 -10.74 0.63 -11.21
C ASN A 123 -11.11 -0.54 -12.13
N TRP A 124 -11.96 -0.29 -13.12
CA TRP A 124 -12.34 -1.33 -14.08
C TRP A 124 -11.15 -1.74 -14.95
N LEU A 125 -10.37 -0.78 -15.45
CA LEU A 125 -9.13 -1.04 -16.17
C LEU A 125 -8.14 -1.87 -15.35
N ALA A 126 -7.92 -1.51 -14.09
CA ALA A 126 -6.99 -2.20 -13.20
C ALA A 126 -7.38 -3.67 -12.93
N MET A 127 -8.67 -4.01 -12.97
CA MET A 127 -9.16 -5.38 -12.78
C MET A 127 -9.08 -6.26 -14.05
N MET A 128 -8.90 -5.65 -15.22
CA MET A 128 -8.73 -6.39 -16.49
C MET A 128 -7.28 -6.72 -16.83
N ILE A 129 -6.35 -5.97 -16.24
CA ILE A 129 -4.90 -6.16 -16.37
C ILE A 129 -4.47 -7.36 -15.51
#